data_AF-A0AAP5JRW4-F1
#
_entry.id   AF-A0AAP5JRW4-F1
#
_cell.length_a   1.000
_cell.length_b   1.000
_cell.length_c   1.000
_cell.angle_alpha   90.00
_cell.angle_beta   90.00
_cell.angle_gamma   90.00
#
_symmetry.space_group_name_H-M   'P 1'
#
loop_
_entity.id
_entity.type
_entity.pdbx_description
1 polymer ?
#
loop_
_entity_poly.entity_id
_entity_poly.type
_entity_poly.pdbx_seq_one_letter_code
_entity_poly.pdbx_strand_id
1 'polypeptide(L)' 'MDQKANPWVWTEKAESKIPDRKAGTPVPIGFLIEGNEEYFPRSEWIQKGYVKRLEGGEKVGEN' A
#
# COMPACT_ATOMS: atom_id res chain seq x y z
N MET A 1 8.92 0.23 -18.54
CA MET A 1 8.35 -0.73 -17.58
C MET A 1 7.59 0.11 -16.58
N ASP A 2 6.34 0.39 -16.89
CA ASP A 2 5.42 1.12 -16.01
C ASP A 2 5.26 0.29 -14.75
N GLN A 3 5.99 0.66 -13.69
CA GLN A 3 5.79 0.05 -12.39
C GLN A 3 4.36 0.37 -11.97
N LYS A 4 3.51 -0.65 -11.92
CA LYS A 4 2.14 -0.54 -11.41
C LYS A 4 2.16 0.25 -10.11
N ALA A 5 1.37 1.32 -10.05
CA ALA A 5 1.30 2.15 -8.86
C ALA A 5 0.77 1.32 -7.68
N ASN A 6 1.43 1.43 -6.53
CA ASN A 6 0.93 0.89 -5.28
C ASN A 6 0.29 2.02 -4.45
N PRO A 7 -1.05 2.09 -4.37
CA PRO A 7 -1.73 3.11 -3.59
C PRO A 7 -1.83 2.79 -2.09
N TRP A 8 -1.21 1.70 -1.60
CA TRP A 8 -1.36 1.24 -0.22
C TRP A 8 -0.18 1.63 0.65
N VAL A 9 -0.50 2.21 1.81
CA VAL A 9 0.48 2.58 2.84
C VAL A 9 0.17 1.90 4.16
N TRP A 10 1.20 1.73 4.99
CA TRP A 10 1.03 1.27 6.36
C TRP A 10 0.30 2.30 7.22
N THR A 11 -0.49 1.83 8.18
CA THR A 11 -1.14 2.68 9.19
C THR A 11 -0.33 2.68 10.49
N GLU A 12 -0.64 3.61 11.40
CA GLU A 12 -0.08 3.63 12.77
C GLU A 12 -0.34 2.32 13.52
N LYS A 13 -1.45 1.63 13.18
CA LYS A 13 -1.78 0.33 13.75
C LYS A 13 -0.82 -0.77 13.29
N ALA A 14 -0.36 -0.72 12.04
CA ALA A 14 0.69 -1.62 11.57
C ALA A 14 2.02 -1.32 12.25
N GLU A 15 2.38 -0.04 12.37
CA GLU A 15 3.63 0.39 13.04
C GLU A 15 3.67 -0.06 14.51
N SER A 16 2.57 0.12 15.25
CA SER A 16 2.46 -0.28 16.65
C SER A 16 2.66 -1.79 16.86
N LYS A 17 2.32 -2.62 15.86
CA LYS A 17 2.49 -4.08 15.93
C LYS A 17 3.83 -4.54 15.38
N ILE A 18 4.32 -3.87 14.34
CA ILE A 18 5.55 -4.20 13.62
C ILE A 18 6.27 -2.86 13.36
N PRO A 19 7.23 -2.47 14.21
CA PRO A 19 7.83 -1.13 14.18
C PRO A 19 8.59 -0.79 12.89
N ASP A 20 8.94 -1.81 12.09
CA ASP A 20 9.48 -1.69 10.73
C ASP A 20 8.44 -1.17 9.70
N ARG A 21 7.15 -1.36 9.95
CA ARG A 21 6.06 -0.95 9.04
C ARG A 21 5.62 0.47 9.37
N LYS A 22 6.45 1.43 8.98
CA LYS A 22 6.26 2.84 9.31
C LYS A 22 4.98 3.42 8.72
N ALA A 23 4.17 4.06 9.55
CA ALA A 23 2.90 4.64 9.12
C ALA A 23 3.13 5.67 8.01
N GLY A 24 2.28 5.65 6.97
CA GLY A 24 2.40 6.52 5.80
C GLY A 24 3.42 6.08 4.76
N THR A 25 4.26 5.08 5.05
CA THR A 25 5.17 4.52 4.03
C THR A 25 4.44 3.51 3.13
N PRO A 26 4.77 3.45 1.83
CA PRO A 26 4.19 2.48 0.91
C PRO A 26 4.45 1.04 1.36
N VAL A 27 3.45 0.18 1.20
CA VAL A 27 3.62 -1.25 1.40
C VAL A 27 4.57 -1.79 0.31
N PRO A 28 5.63 -2.55 0.65
CA PRO A 28 6.50 -3.06 -0.39
C PRO A 28 5.75 -4.02 -1.31
N ILE A 29 5.97 -3.90 -2.63
CA ILE A 29 5.23 -4.65 -3.66
C ILE A 29 5.32 -6.16 -3.45
N GLY A 30 6.44 -6.69 -2.94
CA GLY A 30 6.59 -8.12 -2.63
C GLY A 30 5.63 -8.65 -1.55
N PHE A 31 4.96 -7.77 -0.80
CA PHE A 31 3.91 -8.14 0.15
C PHE A 31 2.50 -8.02 -0.44
N LEU A 32 2.37 -7.53 -1.66
CA LEU A 32 1.12 -7.28 -2.35
C LEU A 32 0.92 -8.32 -3.45
N ILE A 33 -0.34 -8.52 -3.81
CA ILE A 33 -0.76 -9.35 -4.92
C ILE A 33 -0.97 -8.43 -6.11
N GLU A 34 -0.38 -8.78 -7.26
CA GLU A 34 -0.65 -8.08 -8.51
C GLU A 34 -2.09 -8.37 -8.96
N GLY A 35 -2.92 -7.32 -9.06
CA GLY A 35 -4.22 -7.38 -9.73
C GLY A 35 -4.10 -6.95 -11.19
N ASN A 36 -5.21 -6.86 -11.93
CA ASN A 36 -5.19 -6.46 -13.34
C ASN A 36 -4.58 -5.07 -13.55
N GLU A 37 -4.99 -4.07 -12.76
CA GLU A 37 -4.62 -2.65 -12.96
C GLU A 37 -3.81 -2.04 -11.80
N GLU A 38 -3.78 -2.68 -10.63
CA GLU A 38 -3.07 -2.19 -9.45
C GLU A 38 -2.64 -3.32 -8.50
N TYR A 39 -1.82 -2.98 -7.50
CA TYR A 39 -1.44 -3.90 -6.43
C TYR A 39 -2.45 -3.89 -5.27
N PHE A 40 -2.78 -5.07 -4.76
CA PHE A 40 -3.71 -5.24 -3.66
C PHE A 40 -3.06 -5.94 -2.46
N PRO A 41 -3.25 -5.44 -1.23
CA PRO A 41 -2.83 -6.13 -0.02
C PRO A 41 -3.78 -7.28 0.30
N ARG A 42 -3.35 -8.16 1.22
CA ARG A 42 -4.23 -9.22 1.73
C ARG A 42 -5.46 -8.61 2.41
N SER A 43 -6.63 -9.19 2.16
CA SER A 43 -7.90 -8.75 2.75
C SER A 43 -7.87 -8.68 4.27
N GLU A 44 -7.12 -9.58 4.92
CA GLU A 44 -6.94 -9.58 6.37
C GLU A 44 -6.27 -8.28 6.87
N TRP A 45 -5.31 -7.72 6.14
CA TRP A 45 -4.65 -6.47 6.54
C TRP A 45 -5.57 -5.27 6.40
N ILE A 46 -6.45 -5.30 5.39
CA ILE A 46 -7.50 -4.29 5.21
C ILE A 46 -8.50 -4.38 6.36
N GLN A 47 -9.00 -5.58 6.67
CA GLN A 47 -9.94 -5.81 7.77
C GLN A 47 -9.34 -5.45 9.14
N LYS A 48 -8.05 -5.74 9.35
CA LYS A 48 -7.33 -5.37 10.59
C LYS A 48 -6.99 -3.88 10.64
N GLY A 49 -7.12 -3.14 9.53
CA GLY A 49 -6.75 -1.72 9.44
C GLY A 49 -5.24 -1.48 9.51
N TYR A 50 -4.43 -2.45 9.08
CA TYR A 50 -2.97 -2.33 9.02
C TYR A 50 -2.49 -1.55 7.80
N VAL A 51 -3.31 -1.52 6.76
CA VAL A 51 -3.04 -0.79 5.53
C VAL A 51 -4.21 0.12 5.24
N LYS A 52 -3.92 1.26 4.61
CA LYS A 52 -4.94 2.17 4.07
C LYS A 52 -4.57 2.52 2.64
N ARG A 53 -5.59 2.71 1.81
CA ARG A 53 -5.42 3.25 0.47
C ARG A 53 -5.21 4.76 0.60
N LEU A 54 -4.20 5.31 -0.04
CA LEU A 54 -4.10 6.75 -0.25
C LEU A 54 -5.21 7.13 -1.23
N GLU A 55 -6.31 7.67 -0.71
CA GLU A 55 -7.30 8.36 -1.54
C GLU A 55 -6.70 9.70 -1.98
N GLY A 56 -6.04 9.66 -3.13
CA GLY A 56 -5.30 10.80 -3.68
C GLY A 56 -4.34 10.28 -4.73
N GLY A 57 -4.86 10.13 -5.96
CA GLY A 57 -4.04 9.76 -7.11
C GLY A 57 -2.93 10.78 -7.32
N GLU A 58 -1.69 10.34 -7.16
CA GLU A 58 -0.60 10.98 -7.88
C GLU A 58 -0.65 10.44 -9.31
N LYS A 59 -1.06 11.30 -10.25
CA LYS A 59 -0.75 11.08 -11.66
C LYS A 59 0.77 10.97 -11.76
N VAL A 60 1.30 9.76 -11.76
CA VAL A 60 2.69 9.54 -12.13
C VAL A 60 2.76 9.66 -13.66
N GLY A 61 3.13 10.84 -14.14
CA GLY A 61 3.51 11.07 -15.53
C GLY A 61 2.71 12.14 -16.27
N GLU A 62 2.98 13.42 -15.98
CA GLU A 62 2.96 14.46 -17.02
C GLU A 62 4.39 14.60 -17.53
N ASN A 63 4.64 14.17 -18.78
CA ASN A 63 5.62 14.77 -19.69
C ASN A 63 5.35 14.33 -21.14
#